data_AF-A0A933GPR6-F1
#
_entry.id   AF-A0A933GPR6-F1
#
_cell.length_a   1.000
_cell.length_b   1.000
_cell.length_c   1.000
_cell.angle_alpha   90.00
_cell.angle_beta   90.00
_cell.angle_gamma   90.00
#
_symmetry.space_group_name_H-M   'P 1'
#
loop_
_entity.id
_entity.type
_entity.pdbx_description
1 polymer ?
#
loop_
_entity_poly.entity_id
_entity_poly.type
_entity_poly.pdbx_seq_one_letter_code
_entity_poly.pdbx_strand_id
1 'polypeptide(L)'
;MALAAVPTDLQPYFDKGIQAYTQGSYEYAADLLSFVVKNAPDATEARRYLRLAIQKHANQHPPSWLWQLSMTLLTLPLRAWAWLVQAQGKYRQAIGLYEWELRLNPRSRSLLMALAQALSRTGLEDASLQTYEELLSLDPNHLGALRKLARLAMKRADDAKARTCFERILQLHPGDLEAQQSLRNLDALGTIKKGFAA
;
A
#
# COMPACT_ATOMS: atom_id res chain seq x y z
N MET A 1 10.88 6.31 -12.60
CA MET A 1 10.17 7.04 -11.52
C MET A 1 11.06 7.00 -10.30
N ALA A 2 11.63 8.13 -9.90
CA ALA A 2 12.44 8.19 -8.69
C ALA A 2 11.52 7.90 -7.49
N LEU A 3 11.76 6.80 -6.80
CA LEU A 3 11.12 6.54 -5.52
C LEU A 3 11.41 7.74 -4.62
N ALA A 4 10.40 8.27 -3.92
CA ALA A 4 10.56 9.44 -3.07
C ALA A 4 11.72 9.21 -2.09
N ALA A 5 12.79 9.98 -2.30
CA ALA A 5 14.08 9.76 -1.66
C ALA A 5 13.99 10.10 -0.17
N VAL A 6 14.62 9.26 0.66
CA VAL A 6 14.71 9.52 2.10
C VAL A 6 15.50 10.82 2.33
N PRO A 7 15.00 11.76 3.16
CA PRO A 7 15.71 13.00 3.49
C PRO A 7 17.11 12.72 4.06
N THR A 8 18.08 13.59 3.75
CA THR A 8 19.49 13.41 4.13
C THR A 8 19.70 13.22 5.64
N ASP A 9 18.88 13.86 6.46
CA ASP A 9 18.93 13.74 7.92
C ASP A 9 18.49 12.35 8.43
N LEU A 10 17.67 11.64 7.65
CA LEU A 10 17.11 10.33 7.99
C LEU A 10 17.81 9.18 7.27
N GLN A 11 18.63 9.46 6.26
CA GLN A 11 19.47 8.48 5.56
C GLN A 11 20.28 7.57 6.49
N PRO A 12 20.98 8.06 7.54
CA PRO A 12 21.75 7.16 8.40
C PRO A 12 20.88 6.14 9.17
N TYR A 13 19.63 6.50 9.48
CA TYR A 13 18.68 5.57 10.11
C TYR A 13 18.13 4.57 9.11
N PHE A 14 17.91 5.00 7.86
CA PHE A 14 17.50 4.13 6.77
C PHE A 14 18.57 3.11 6.42
N ASP A 15 19.83 3.54 6.24
CA ASP A 15 20.96 2.66 5.95
C ASP A 15 21.18 1.63 7.06
N LYS A 16 21.16 2.07 8.32
CA LYS A 16 21.22 1.16 9.47
C LYS A 16 20.05 0.19 9.52
N GLY A 17 18.84 0.66 9.18
CA GLY A 17 17.64 -0.18 9.09
C GLY A 17 17.78 -1.27 8.03
N ILE A 18 18.31 -0.93 6.85
CA ILE A 18 18.60 -1.90 5.79
C ILE A 18 19.70 -2.86 6.22
N GLN A 19 20.78 -2.37 6.84
CA GLN A 19 21.85 -3.23 7.33
C GLN A 19 21.31 -4.24 8.36
N ALA A 20 20.53 -3.79 9.33
CA ALA A 20 19.87 -4.66 10.31
C ALA A 20 18.93 -5.68 9.63
N TYR A 21 18.21 -5.27 8.58
CA TYR A 21 17.37 -6.18 7.79
C TYR A 21 18.22 -7.28 7.13
N THR A 22 19.35 -6.94 6.51
CA THR A 22 20.25 -7.91 5.88
C THR A 22 20.91 -8.85 6.89
N GLN A 23 21.13 -8.37 8.12
CA GLN A 23 21.66 -9.16 9.24
C GLN A 23 20.62 -10.10 9.86
N GLY A 24 19.35 -10.02 9.43
CA GLY A 24 18.25 -10.84 9.96
C GLY A 24 17.65 -10.32 11.27
N SER A 25 18.10 -9.16 11.76
CA SER A 25 17.56 -8.49 12.94
C SER A 25 16.30 -7.70 12.57
N TYR A 26 15.24 -8.42 12.18
CA TYR A 26 14.03 -7.83 11.59
C TYR A 26 13.26 -6.90 12.54
N GLU A 27 13.25 -7.16 13.84
CA GLU A 27 12.58 -6.31 14.83
C GLU A 27 13.27 -4.95 14.95
N TYR A 28 14.60 -4.95 15.12
CA TYR A 28 15.42 -3.74 15.16
C TYR A 28 15.34 -2.96 13.83
N ALA A 29 15.35 -3.66 12.70
CA ALA A 29 15.14 -3.04 11.40
C ALA A 29 13.77 -2.36 11.29
N ALA A 30 12.69 -3.01 11.76
CA ALA A 30 11.35 -2.45 11.76
C ALA A 30 11.25 -1.18 12.62
N ASP A 31 11.94 -1.13 13.75
CA ASP A 31 11.93 0.06 14.60
C ASP A 31 12.65 1.25 13.97
N LEU A 32 13.86 1.04 13.44
CA LEU A 32 14.61 2.08 12.73
C LEU A 32 13.85 2.61 11.50
N LEU A 33 13.32 1.71 10.68
CA LEU A 33 12.57 2.09 9.48
C LEU A 33 11.25 2.78 9.83
N SER A 34 10.63 2.43 10.96
CA SER A 34 9.43 3.12 11.41
C SER A 34 9.68 4.54 11.88
N PHE A 35 10.85 4.77 12.48
CA PHE A 35 11.27 6.12 12.83
C PHE A 35 11.42 6.97 11.58
N VAL A 36 12.00 6.41 10.51
CA VAL A 36 12.10 7.09 9.21
C VAL A 36 10.72 7.40 8.64
N VAL A 37 9.82 6.41 8.54
CA VAL A 37 8.47 6.60 7.98
C VAL A 37 7.62 7.58 8.77
N LYS A 38 7.78 7.62 10.11
CA LYS A 38 7.05 8.56 10.97
C LYS A 38 7.46 10.01 10.73
N ASN A 39 8.76 10.26 10.48
CA ASN A 39 9.28 11.60 10.23
C ASN A 39 9.20 12.00 8.74
N ALA A 40 9.26 11.02 7.83
CA ALA A 40 9.13 11.18 6.39
C ALA A 40 8.06 10.21 5.85
N PRO A 41 6.77 10.58 5.88
CA PRO A 41 5.69 9.69 5.47
C PRO A 41 5.63 9.44 3.95
N ASP A 42 6.37 10.22 3.17
CA ASP A 42 6.60 10.09 1.73
C ASP A 42 7.69 9.09 1.37
N ALA A 43 8.57 8.73 2.32
CA ALA A 43 9.65 7.75 2.13
C ALA A 43 9.11 6.35 1.81
N THR A 44 8.84 6.14 0.53
CA THR A 44 8.16 4.95 0.01
C THR A 44 9.08 3.72 0.14
N GLU A 45 10.38 3.89 -0.10
CA GLU A 45 11.38 2.85 0.12
C GLU A 45 11.47 2.41 1.58
N ALA A 46 11.53 3.36 2.52
CA ALA A 46 11.56 3.04 3.95
C ALA A 46 10.32 2.25 4.38
N ARG A 47 9.13 2.66 3.90
CA ARG A 47 7.88 1.93 4.15
C ARG A 47 7.90 0.52 3.55
N ARG A 48 8.50 0.33 2.37
CA ARG A 48 8.69 -0.99 1.77
C ARG A 48 9.52 -1.91 2.64
N TYR A 49 10.72 -1.47 3.02
CA TYR A 49 11.62 -2.28 3.83
C TYR A 49 11.03 -2.56 5.21
N LEU A 50 10.33 -1.59 5.80
CA LEU A 50 9.59 -1.78 7.04
C LEU A 50 8.62 -2.97 6.94
N ARG A 51 7.82 -3.02 5.87
CA ARG A 51 6.85 -4.11 5.68
C ARG A 51 7.51 -5.44 5.44
N LEU A 52 8.59 -5.47 4.67
CA LEU A 52 9.37 -6.69 4.46
C LEU A 52 9.98 -7.20 5.77
N ALA A 53 10.49 -6.31 6.62
CA ALA A 53 11.02 -6.65 7.93
C ALA A 53 9.94 -7.25 8.83
N ILE A 54 8.79 -6.58 8.95
CA ILE A 54 7.64 -7.06 9.73
C ILE A 54 7.18 -8.43 9.22
N GLN A 55 7.07 -8.62 7.90
CA GLN A 55 6.61 -9.88 7.33
C GLN A 55 7.60 -11.02 7.58
N LYS A 56 8.90 -10.76 7.47
CA LYS A 56 9.95 -11.74 7.77
C LYS A 56 9.94 -12.11 9.26
N HIS A 57 9.80 -11.13 10.14
CA HIS A 57 9.66 -11.36 11.58
C HIS A 57 8.43 -12.22 11.92
N ALA A 58 7.26 -11.85 11.39
CA ALA A 58 6.02 -12.60 11.61
C ALA A 58 6.07 -14.03 11.04
N ASN A 59 6.84 -14.26 9.97
CA ASN A 59 7.04 -15.61 9.43
C ASN A 59 7.98 -16.47 10.32
N GLN A 60 8.93 -15.86 11.04
CA GLN A 60 9.80 -16.56 11.99
C GLN A 60 9.09 -16.90 13.29
N HIS A 61 8.20 -16.01 13.74
CA HIS A 61 7.47 -16.14 14.99
C HIS A 61 5.96 -16.04 14.75
N PRO A 62 5.32 -17.12 14.28
CA PRO A 62 3.87 -17.11 14.11
C PRO A 62 3.20 -16.91 15.48
N PRO A 63 2.24 -15.98 15.59
CA PRO A 63 1.58 -15.72 16.86
C PRO A 63 0.78 -16.93 17.35
N SER A 64 0.87 -17.21 18.65
CA SER A 64 0.05 -18.25 19.28
C SER A 64 -1.43 -17.85 19.30
N TRP A 65 -2.35 -18.82 19.36
CA TRP A 65 -3.80 -18.55 19.29
C TRP A 65 -4.29 -17.63 20.41
N LEU A 66 -3.78 -17.78 21.64
CA LEU A 66 -4.09 -16.93 22.79
C LEU A 66 -3.61 -15.48 22.57
N TRP A 67 -2.43 -15.33 21.99
CA TRP A 67 -1.90 -14.02 21.60
C TRP A 67 -2.75 -13.40 20.50
N GLN A 68 -3.19 -14.20 19.53
CA GLN A 68 -4.03 -13.72 18.44
C GLN A 68 -5.40 -13.26 18.95
N LEU A 69 -5.99 -13.99 19.88
CA LEU A 69 -7.27 -13.65 20.50
C LEU A 69 -7.14 -12.38 21.37
N SER A 70 -6.08 -12.28 22.19
CA SER A 70 -5.83 -11.08 23.00
C SER A 70 -5.57 -9.84 22.15
N MET A 71 -4.80 -9.98 21.06
CA MET A 71 -4.54 -8.89 20.12
C MET A 71 -5.78 -8.49 19.34
N THR A 72 -6.64 -9.43 18.97
CA THR A 72 -7.91 -9.11 18.30
C THR A 72 -8.78 -8.26 19.22
N LEU A 73 -8.91 -8.64 20.49
CA LEU A 73 -9.65 -7.87 21.48
C LEU A 73 -9.03 -6.49 21.73
N LEU A 74 -7.70 -6.41 21.79
CA LEU A 74 -6.98 -5.14 21.99
C LEU A 74 -7.10 -4.19 20.79
N THR A 75 -7.17 -4.71 19.57
CA THR A 75 -7.20 -3.91 18.32
C THR A 75 -8.60 -3.47 17.89
N LEU A 76 -9.67 -4.10 18.40
CA LEU A 76 -11.06 -3.67 18.11
C LEU A 76 -11.33 -2.17 18.37
N PRO A 77 -11.03 -1.61 19.57
CA PRO A 77 -11.22 -0.18 19.81
C PRO A 77 -10.31 0.69 18.95
N LEU A 78 -9.12 0.18 18.61
CA LEU A 78 -8.17 0.86 17.75
C LEU A 78 -8.71 0.99 16.32
N ARG A 79 -9.32 -0.08 15.78
CA ARG A 79 -10.00 -0.06 14.48
C ARG A 79 -11.17 0.91 14.44
N ALA A 80 -11.98 0.91 15.50
CA ALA A 80 -13.09 1.85 15.64
C ALA A 80 -12.57 3.30 15.67
N TRP A 81 -11.48 3.55 16.39
CA TRP A 81 -10.82 4.84 16.42
C TRP A 81 -10.24 5.22 15.05
N ALA A 82 -9.59 4.30 14.34
CA ALA A 82 -9.09 4.50 12.97
C ALA A 82 -10.21 4.97 12.02
N TRP A 83 -11.35 4.27 12.08
CA TRP A 83 -12.52 4.59 11.28
C TRP A 83 -13.08 5.98 11.62
N LEU A 84 -13.15 6.32 12.91
CA LEU A 84 -13.64 7.60 13.38
C LEU A 84 -12.68 8.75 13.02
N VAL A 85 -11.36 8.54 13.12
CA VAL A 85 -10.32 9.49 12.71
C VAL A 85 -10.35 9.71 11.19
N GLN A 86 -10.59 8.66 10.40
CA GLN A 86 -10.85 8.79 8.96
C GLN A 86 -12.11 9.63 8.68
N ALA A 87 -13.19 9.41 9.43
CA ALA A 87 -14.44 10.18 9.29
C ALA A 87 -14.23 11.67 9.63
N GLN A 88 -13.29 11.99 10.53
CA GLN A 88 -12.87 13.35 10.85
C GLN A 88 -11.89 13.95 9.83
N GLY A 89 -11.54 13.24 8.75
CA GLY A 89 -10.60 13.71 7.73
C GLY A 89 -9.13 13.70 8.17
N LYS A 90 -8.81 13.17 9.36
CA LYS A 90 -7.46 13.13 9.94
C LYS A 90 -6.66 11.93 9.41
N TYR A 91 -6.57 11.80 8.09
CA TYR A 91 -5.98 10.63 7.42
C TYR A 91 -4.52 10.34 7.83
N ARG A 92 -3.72 11.37 8.17
CA ARG A 92 -2.34 11.20 8.65
C ARG A 92 -2.24 10.41 9.96
N GLN A 93 -3.14 10.66 10.91
CA GLN A 93 -3.16 9.93 12.18
C GLN A 93 -3.61 8.48 11.97
N ALA A 94 -4.59 8.26 11.09
CA ALA A 94 -5.05 6.93 10.73
C ALA A 94 -3.95 6.08 10.08
N ILE A 95 -3.07 6.67 9.25
CA ILE A 95 -1.94 5.96 8.64
C ILE A 95 -1.04 5.34 9.71
N GLY A 96 -0.62 6.11 10.72
CA GLY A 96 0.24 5.59 11.78
C GLY A 96 -0.41 4.44 12.56
N LEU A 97 -1.74 4.51 12.76
CA LEU A 97 -2.50 3.46 13.42
C LEU A 97 -2.56 2.17 12.59
N TYR A 98 -2.82 2.29 11.29
CA TYR A 98 -2.84 1.14 10.39
C TYR A 98 -1.45 0.52 10.24
N GLU A 99 -0.40 1.33 10.15
CA GLU A 99 0.99 0.84 10.14
C GLU A 99 1.32 0.05 11.41
N TRP A 100 0.85 0.53 12.57
CA TRP A 100 1.01 -0.19 13.82
C TRP A 100 0.22 -1.51 13.83
N GLU A 101 -1.06 -1.52 13.43
CA GLU A 101 -1.83 -2.77 13.34
C GLU A 101 -1.24 -3.76 12.34
N LEU A 102 -0.66 -3.28 11.24
CA LEU A 102 0.03 -4.12 10.26
C LEU A 102 1.31 -4.74 10.82
N ARG A 103 1.92 -4.20 11.88
CA ARG A 103 3.01 -4.91 12.59
C ARG A 103 2.53 -6.22 13.20
N LEU A 104 1.31 -6.23 13.73
CA LEU A 104 0.70 -7.38 14.38
C LEU A 104 0.12 -8.35 13.34
N ASN A 105 -0.53 -7.80 12.31
CA ASN A 105 -1.18 -8.57 11.24
C ASN A 105 -0.70 -8.10 9.85
N PRO A 106 0.53 -8.46 9.44
CA PRO A 106 1.14 -7.95 8.21
C PRO A 106 0.44 -8.36 6.92
N ARG A 107 -0.39 -9.41 6.97
CA ARG A 107 -1.12 -9.94 5.80
C ARG A 107 -2.60 -9.55 5.80
N SER A 108 -3.00 -8.58 6.62
CA SER A 108 -4.39 -8.15 6.69
C SER A 108 -4.79 -7.32 5.46
N ARG A 109 -5.60 -7.93 4.59
CA ARG A 109 -6.07 -7.31 3.34
C ARG A 109 -6.89 -6.04 3.60
N SER A 110 -7.74 -6.06 4.62
CA SER A 110 -8.58 -4.92 4.99
C SER A 110 -7.75 -3.73 5.48
N LEU A 111 -6.70 -3.98 6.27
CA LEU A 111 -5.80 -2.94 6.74
C LEU A 111 -4.94 -2.35 5.62
N LEU A 112 -4.42 -3.18 4.73
CA LEU A 112 -3.70 -2.70 3.54
C LEU A 112 -4.59 -1.82 2.66
N MET A 113 -5.85 -2.23 2.46
CA MET A 113 -6.84 -1.44 1.71
C MET A 113 -7.14 -0.10 2.39
N ALA A 114 -7.34 -0.09 3.71
CA ALA A 114 -7.61 1.13 4.47
C ALA A 114 -6.42 2.09 4.49
N LEU A 115 -5.20 1.56 4.64
CA LEU A 115 -3.96 2.33 4.61
C LEU A 115 -3.72 2.91 3.22
N ALA A 116 -3.87 2.13 2.15
CA ALA A 116 -3.68 2.62 0.78
C ALA A 116 -4.62 3.79 0.45
N GLN A 117 -5.88 3.70 0.91
CA GLN A 117 -6.85 4.78 0.77
C GLN A 117 -6.46 6.01 1.57
N ALA A 118 -6.02 5.84 2.82
CA ALA A 118 -5.58 6.95 3.65
C ALA A 118 -4.37 7.67 3.03
N LEU A 119 -3.38 6.91 2.53
CA LEU A 119 -2.22 7.45 1.82
C LEU A 119 -2.62 8.25 0.57
N SER A 120 -3.54 7.72 -0.24
CA SER A 120 -4.06 8.40 -1.43
C SER A 120 -4.74 9.72 -1.06
N ARG A 121 -5.51 9.75 0.03
CA ARG A 121 -6.17 10.97 0.53
C ARG A 121 -5.20 12.01 1.08
N THR A 122 -4.02 11.59 1.56
CA THR A 122 -2.97 12.50 2.02
C THR A 122 -2.02 12.99 0.93
N GLY A 123 -2.24 12.60 -0.34
CA GLY A 123 -1.38 12.97 -1.46
C GLY A 123 -0.10 12.13 -1.59
N LEU A 124 0.04 11.07 -0.77
CA LEU A 124 1.17 10.15 -0.79
C LEU A 124 0.92 9.04 -1.82
N GLU A 125 0.84 9.43 -3.10
CA GLU A 125 0.39 8.55 -4.17
C GLU A 125 1.34 7.37 -4.42
N ASP A 126 2.67 7.57 -4.36
CA ASP A 126 3.65 6.49 -4.57
C ASP A 126 3.52 5.40 -3.50
N ALA A 127 3.45 5.79 -2.24
CA ALA A 127 3.25 4.85 -1.15
C ALA A 127 1.87 4.17 -1.20
N SER A 128 0.84 4.88 -1.67
CA SER A 128 -0.49 4.31 -1.89
C SER A 128 -0.44 3.20 -2.95
N LEU A 129 0.20 3.45 -4.08
CA LEU A 129 0.39 2.47 -5.15
C LEU A 129 1.11 1.23 -4.67
N GLN A 130 2.25 1.40 -3.99
CA GLN A 130 2.99 0.27 -3.45
C GLN A 130 2.14 -0.56 -2.48
N THR A 131 1.29 0.09 -1.68
CA THR A 131 0.37 -0.62 -0.78
C THR A 131 -0.72 -1.37 -1.53
N TYR A 132 -1.25 -0.83 -2.63
CA TYR A 132 -2.19 -1.55 -3.48
C TYR A 132 -1.54 -2.74 -4.18
N GLU A 133 -0.30 -2.61 -4.65
CA GLU A 133 0.47 -3.71 -5.25
C GLU A 133 0.71 -4.83 -4.24
N GLU A 134 1.09 -4.49 -3.00
CA GLU A 134 1.24 -5.47 -1.93
C GLU A 134 -0.08 -6.18 -1.59
N LEU A 135 -1.20 -5.44 -1.53
CA LEU A 135 -2.52 -6.04 -1.34
C LEU A 135 -2.86 -7.04 -2.47
N LEU A 136 -2.57 -6.68 -3.71
CA LEU A 136 -2.81 -7.55 -4.88
C LEU A 136 -1.86 -8.75 -4.91
N SER A 137 -0.67 -8.65 -4.34
CA SER A 137 0.22 -9.81 -4.18
C SER A 137 -0.35 -10.87 -3.22
N LEU A 138 -1.16 -10.44 -2.23
CA LEU A 138 -1.83 -11.32 -1.28
C LEU A 138 -3.21 -11.78 -1.78
N ASP A 139 -3.90 -10.92 -2.52
CA ASP A 139 -5.22 -11.18 -3.09
C ASP A 139 -5.31 -10.61 -4.51
N PRO A 140 -4.88 -11.40 -5.52
CA PRO A 140 -4.82 -10.94 -6.91
C PRO A 140 -6.19 -10.56 -7.50
N ASN A 141 -7.27 -10.99 -6.88
CA ASN A 141 -8.64 -10.77 -7.36
C ASN A 141 -9.38 -9.69 -6.56
N HIS A 142 -8.68 -8.92 -5.73
CA HIS A 142 -9.29 -7.86 -4.92
C HIS A 142 -9.75 -6.68 -5.80
N LEU A 143 -11.02 -6.68 -6.22
CA LEU A 143 -11.60 -5.70 -7.15
C LEU A 143 -11.39 -4.25 -6.75
N GLY A 144 -11.58 -3.94 -5.47
CA GLY A 144 -11.40 -2.58 -4.97
C GLY A 144 -9.95 -2.08 -5.12
N ALA A 145 -8.98 -2.98 -5.08
CA ALA A 145 -7.56 -2.65 -5.23
C ALA A 145 -7.20 -2.54 -6.71
N LEU A 146 -7.65 -3.50 -7.55
CA LEU A 146 -7.50 -3.44 -9.00
C LEU A 146 -8.06 -2.13 -9.57
N ARG A 147 -9.26 -1.72 -9.15
CA ARG A 147 -9.90 -0.49 -9.64
C ARG A 147 -9.14 0.76 -9.22
N LYS A 148 -8.64 0.80 -7.97
CA LYS A 148 -7.85 1.92 -7.48
C LYS A 148 -6.50 2.03 -8.19
N LEU A 149 -5.82 0.90 -8.39
CA LEU A 149 -4.56 0.83 -9.12
C LEU A 149 -4.77 1.24 -10.58
N ALA A 150 -5.81 0.75 -11.25
CA ALA A 150 -6.15 1.13 -12.62
C ALA A 150 -6.36 2.65 -12.76
N ARG A 151 -7.16 3.26 -11.88
CA ARG A 151 -7.38 4.72 -11.89
C ARG A 151 -6.10 5.51 -11.62
N LEU A 152 -5.25 5.05 -10.70
CA LEU A 152 -3.96 5.70 -10.42
C LEU A 152 -2.99 5.56 -11.62
N ALA A 153 -2.98 4.40 -12.29
CA ALA A 153 -2.20 4.18 -13.50
C ALA A 153 -2.67 5.10 -14.65
N MET A 154 -3.98 5.27 -14.84
CA MET A 154 -4.52 6.24 -15.80
C MET A 154 -4.07 7.67 -15.49
N LYS A 155 -4.10 8.10 -14.22
CA LYS A 155 -3.60 9.42 -13.82
C LYS A 155 -2.12 9.63 -14.14
N ARG A 156 -1.32 8.56 -14.09
CA ARG A 156 0.11 8.56 -14.40
C ARG A 156 0.41 8.35 -15.88
N ALA A 157 -0.61 8.31 -16.73
CA ALA A 157 -0.49 7.97 -18.16
C ALA A 157 0.17 6.60 -18.43
N ASP A 158 0.11 5.68 -17.46
CA ASP A 158 0.53 4.29 -17.62
C ASP A 158 -0.65 3.47 -18.16
N ASP A 159 -0.97 3.71 -19.43
CA ASP A 159 -2.11 3.12 -20.15
C ASP A 159 -2.03 1.58 -20.15
N ALA A 160 -0.82 1.02 -20.19
CA ALA A 160 -0.57 -0.42 -20.19
C ALA A 160 -0.98 -1.07 -18.85
N LYS A 161 -0.50 -0.55 -17.72
CA LYS A 161 -0.90 -1.09 -16.41
C LYS A 161 -2.38 -0.88 -16.12
N ALA A 162 -2.94 0.27 -16.52
CA ALA A 162 -4.37 0.54 -16.38
C ALA A 162 -5.21 -0.50 -17.12
N ARG A 163 -4.86 -0.78 -18.38
CA ARG A 163 -5.52 -1.77 -19.21
C ARG A 163 -5.48 -3.17 -18.60
N THR A 164 -4.30 -3.65 -18.17
CA THR A 164 -4.18 -4.96 -17.52
C THR A 164 -5.08 -5.07 -16.28
N CYS A 165 -5.16 -4.02 -15.46
CA CYS A 165 -6.01 -4.01 -14.29
C CYS A 165 -7.51 -4.06 -14.65
N PHE A 166 -7.95 -3.28 -15.65
CA PHE A 166 -9.35 -3.29 -16.09
C PHE A 166 -9.75 -4.59 -16.80
N GLU A 167 -8.87 -5.15 -17.63
CA GLU A 167 -9.07 -6.48 -18.24
C GLU A 167 -9.24 -7.55 -17.15
N ARG A 168 -8.43 -7.50 -16.09
CA ARG A 168 -8.59 -8.41 -14.95
C ARG A 168 -9.92 -8.21 -14.22
N ILE A 169 -10.38 -6.97 -14.05
CA ILE A 169 -11.70 -6.69 -13.47
C ILE A 169 -12.80 -7.29 -14.34
N LEU A 170 -12.74 -7.18 -15.67
CA LEU A 170 -13.72 -7.77 -16.57
C LEU A 170 -13.68 -9.30 -16.59
N GLN A 171 -12.51 -9.92 -16.39
CA GLN A 171 -12.43 -11.38 -16.22
C GLN A 171 -13.19 -11.85 -14.97
N LEU A 172 -13.16 -11.05 -13.89
CA LEU A 172 -13.85 -11.38 -12.64
C LEU A 172 -15.33 -10.98 -12.68
N HIS A 173 -15.64 -9.82 -13.28
CA HIS A 173 -16.97 -9.26 -13.43
C HIS A 173 -17.16 -8.72 -14.85
N PRO A 174 -17.63 -9.58 -15.78
CA PRO A 174 -17.83 -9.19 -17.18
C PRO A 174 -18.79 -8.01 -17.39
N GLY A 175 -19.72 -7.79 -16.45
CA GLY A 175 -20.70 -6.70 -16.46
C GLY A 175 -20.24 -5.40 -15.80
N ASP A 176 -18.96 -5.24 -15.45
CA ASP A 176 -18.45 -4.02 -14.81
C ASP A 176 -18.41 -2.86 -15.82
N LEU A 177 -19.43 -2.00 -15.76
CA LEU A 177 -19.58 -0.84 -16.65
C LEU A 177 -18.39 0.12 -16.57
N GLU A 178 -17.80 0.30 -15.39
CA GLU A 178 -16.67 1.21 -15.21
C GLU A 178 -15.43 0.69 -15.93
N ALA A 179 -15.14 -0.62 -15.79
CA ALA A 179 -14.01 -1.23 -16.47
C ALA A 179 -14.19 -1.24 -18.00
N GLN A 180 -15.39 -1.50 -18.50
CA GLN A 180 -15.69 -1.43 -19.94
C GLN A 180 -15.51 -0.01 -20.50
N GLN A 181 -16.06 1.00 -19.82
CA GLN A 181 -15.92 2.40 -20.22
C GLN A 181 -14.45 2.83 -20.21
N SER A 182 -13.71 2.45 -19.16
CA SER A 182 -12.31 2.83 -19.01
C SER A 182 -11.43 2.21 -20.10
N LEU A 183 -11.67 0.95 -20.48
CA LEU A 183 -10.95 0.31 -21.60
C LEU A 183 -11.26 0.98 -22.95
N ARG A 184 -12.54 1.27 -23.22
CA ARG A 184 -12.92 2.01 -24.45
C ARG A 184 -12.23 3.36 -24.54
N ASN A 185 -12.13 4.07 -23.42
CA ASN A 185 -11.45 5.37 -23.36
C ASN A 185 -9.94 5.22 -23.63
N LEU A 186 -9.29 4.19 -23.06
CA LEU A 186 -7.88 3.90 -23.33
C LEU A 186 -7.63 3.56 -24.80
N ASP A 187 -8.55 2.83 -25.43
CA ASP A 187 -8.44 2.44 -26.85
C ASP A 187 -8.59 3.64 -27.78
N ALA A 188 -9.57 4.51 -27.50
CA ALA A 188 -9.75 5.76 -28.22
C ALA A 188 -8.53 6.67 -28.10
N LEU A 189 -7.92 6.78 -26.92
CA LEU A 189 -6.68 7.55 -26.74
C LEU A 189 -5.50 6.94 -27.52
N GLY A 190 -5.42 5.60 -27.58
CA GLY A 190 -4.39 4.90 -28.33
C GLY A 190 -4.48 5.11 -29.84
N THR A 191 -5.69 5.11 -30.41
CA THR A 191 -5.89 5.36 -31.86
C THR A 191 -5.59 6.81 -32.23
N ILE A 192 -5.97 7.77 -31.38
CA ILE A 192 -5.66 9.19 -31.57
C ILE A 192 -4.13 9.42 -31.56
N LYS A 193 -3.42 8.89 -30.56
CA LYS A 193 -1.95 9.03 -30.47
C LYS A 193 -1.23 8.46 -31.71
N LYS A 194 -1.70 7.32 -32.24
CA LYS A 194 -1.15 6.72 -33.46
C LYS A 194 -1.47 7.51 -34.73
N GLY A 195 -2.65 8.12 -34.81
CA GLY A 195 -3.07 8.95 -35.95
C GLY A 195 -2.34 10.28 -36.05
N PHE A 196 -1.81 10.81 -34.95
CA PHE A 196 -0.97 12.03 -34.94
C PHE A 196 0.53 11.76 -35.10
N ALA A 197 0.96 10.50 -35.00
CA ALA A 197 2.36 10.09 -35.13
C ALA A 197 2.71 9.52 -36.52
N ALA A 198 1.75 9.55 -37.46
CA ALA A 198 1.89 9.19 -38.86
C ALA A 198 1.77 10.46 -39.72
#